data_AF-A0A7L8AI83-F1
#
_entry.id   AF-A0A7L8AI83-F1
#
_cell.length_a   1.000
_cell.length_b   1.000
_cell.length_c   1.000
_cell.angle_alpha   90.00
_cell.angle_beta   90.00
_cell.angle_gamma   90.00
#
_symmetry.space_group_name_H-M   'P 1'
#
loop_
_entity.id
_entity.type
_entity.pdbx_description
1 polymer ?
#
loop_
_entity_poly.entity_id
_entity_poly.type
_entity_poly.pdbx_seq_one_letter_code
_entity_poly.pdbx_strand_id
1 'polypeptide(L)'
;MRENRVRRMSPSVGYIGFGNKTDAFSKSSKTPFSKIKQIYGDELEKINSVRKIGNLSFNEISKLEKENIRKKIKSEIRKSRIRNLFLFGVSILVVFLIILLALYWFN
;
A
#
# COMPACT_ATOMS: atom_id res chain seq x y z
N MET A 1 24.43 -8.57 5.88
CA MET A 1 23.12 -8.48 5.19
C MET A 1 23.38 -8.14 3.72
N ARG A 2 23.15 -9.06 2.78
CA ARG A 2 23.37 -8.83 1.34
C ARG A 2 22.16 -8.11 0.76
N GLU A 3 22.38 -6.87 0.32
CA GLU A 3 21.42 -6.07 -0.42
C GLU A 3 21.19 -6.72 -1.79
N ASN A 4 20.10 -7.49 -1.93
CA ASN A 4 19.66 -8.02 -3.21
C ASN A 4 19.16 -6.86 -4.08
N ARG A 5 20.08 -6.18 -4.78
CA ARG A 5 19.73 -5.27 -5.87
C ARG A 5 19.14 -6.09 -7.01
N VAL A 6 17.82 -6.19 -7.04
CA VAL A 6 17.06 -6.71 -8.18
C VAL A 6 17.40 -5.81 -9.38
N ARG A 7 18.39 -6.23 -10.18
CA ARG A 7 18.79 -5.52 -11.40
C ARG A 7 17.56 -5.51 -12.31
N ARG A 8 17.04 -4.32 -12.60
CA ARG A 8 15.95 -4.13 -13.56
C ARG A 8 16.42 -4.70 -14.90
N MET A 9 15.78 -5.76 -15.38
CA MET A 9 16.01 -6.23 -16.74
C MET A 9 15.61 -5.09 -17.67
N SER A 10 16.57 -4.62 -18.46
CA SER A 10 16.28 -3.67 -19.53
C SER A 10 15.30 -4.35 -20.49
N PRO A 11 14.25 -3.68 -21.00
CA PRO A 11 13.24 -4.28 -21.88
C PRO A 11 13.79 -4.83 -23.21
N SER A 12 15.10 -4.73 -23.43
CA SER A 12 15.85 -5.19 -24.59
C SER A 12 15.80 -6.70 -24.85
N VAL A 13 15.34 -7.55 -23.92
CA VAL A 13 15.50 -9.02 -24.03
C VAL A 13 14.19 -9.76 -24.40
N GLY A 14 13.08 -9.04 -24.61
CA GLY A 14 11.81 -9.65 -25.02
C GLY A 14 11.21 -8.92 -26.22
N TYR A 15 10.74 -9.67 -27.22
CA TYR A 15 9.98 -9.11 -28.33
C TYR A 15 8.70 -8.46 -27.78
N ILE A 16 8.65 -7.13 -27.78
CA ILE A 16 7.45 -6.36 -27.47
C ILE A 16 6.77 -6.10 -28.81
N GLY A 17 5.78 -6.92 -29.15
CA GLY A 17 5.00 -6.75 -30.38
C GLY A 17 4.48 -5.32 -30.54
N PHE A 18 4.42 -4.85 -31.78
CA PHE A 18 4.00 -3.49 -32.15
C PHE A 18 2.62 -3.19 -31.54
N GLY A 19 2.56 -2.28 -30.55
CA GLY A 19 1.32 -1.86 -29.89
C GLY A 19 1.32 -1.92 -28.36
N ASN A 20 2.26 -2.64 -27.74
CA ASN A 20 2.31 -2.75 -26.26
C ASN A 20 3.22 -1.69 -25.63
N LYS A 21 2.68 -0.93 -24.65
CA LYS A 21 3.43 0.05 -23.88
C LYS A 21 4.40 -0.66 -22.93
N THR A 22 5.70 -0.52 -23.19
CA THR A 22 6.81 -1.07 -22.37
C THR A 22 6.73 -0.66 -20.90
N ASP A 23 6.07 0.48 -20.62
CA ASP A 23 5.82 1.02 -19.28
C ASP A 23 4.99 0.08 -18.38
N ALA A 24 4.18 -0.81 -18.94
CA ALA A 24 3.44 -1.80 -18.14
C ALA A 24 4.36 -2.82 -17.46
N PHE A 25 5.48 -3.17 -18.10
CA PHE A 25 6.43 -4.17 -17.61
C PHE A 25 7.53 -3.58 -16.72
N SER A 26 7.87 -2.29 -16.92
CA SER A 26 8.90 -1.61 -16.13
C SER A 26 8.36 -0.95 -14.85
N LYS A 27 7.03 -0.81 -14.72
CA LYS A 27 6.39 -0.15 -13.59
C LYS A 27 6.39 -1.03 -12.34
N SER A 28 7.34 -0.79 -11.44
CA SER A 28 7.29 -1.37 -10.09
C SER A 28 6.07 -0.81 -9.34
N SER A 29 5.22 -1.68 -8.81
CA SER A 29 4.11 -1.26 -7.96
C SER A 29 4.64 -0.62 -6.66
N LYS A 30 4.26 0.64 -6.38
CA LYS A 30 4.62 1.34 -5.11
C LYS A 30 4.11 0.61 -3.86
N THR A 31 3.14 -0.28 -4.02
CA THR A 31 2.55 -1.09 -2.96
C THR A 31 2.77 -2.55 -3.29
N PRO A 32 3.36 -3.35 -2.38
CA PRO A 32 3.58 -4.76 -2.62
C PRO A 32 2.24 -5.48 -2.83
N PHE A 33 2.21 -6.40 -3.80
CA PHE A 33 1.01 -7.18 -4.12
C PHE A 33 0.46 -7.94 -2.91
N SER A 34 1.34 -8.42 -2.02
CA SER A 34 0.94 -9.09 -0.76
C SER A 34 0.04 -8.22 0.12
N LYS A 35 0.35 -6.93 0.25
CA LYS A 35 -0.46 -5.99 1.04
C LYS A 35 -1.82 -5.73 0.39
N ILE A 36 -1.87 -5.68 -0.94
CA ILE A 36 -3.14 -5.54 -1.68
C ILE A 36 -3.99 -6.80 -1.51
N LYS A 37 -3.37 -7.98 -1.63
CA LYS A 37 -4.03 -9.28 -1.44
C LYS A 37 -4.59 -9.43 -0.02
N GLN A 38 -3.82 -9.01 0.98
CA GLN A 38 -4.26 -9.04 2.38
C GLN A 38 -5.47 -8.15 2.61
N ILE A 39 -5.41 -6.87 2.23
CA ILE A 39 -6.54 -5.93 2.38
C ILE A 39 -7.79 -6.45 1.64
N TYR A 40 -7.61 -6.98 0.44
CA TYR A 40 -8.72 -7.55 -0.33
C TYR A 40 -9.31 -8.80 0.34
N GLY A 41 -8.46 -9.68 0.89
CA GLY A 41 -8.87 -10.85 1.66
C GLY A 41 -9.67 -10.45 2.90
N ASP A 42 -9.17 -9.50 3.68
CA ASP A 42 -9.81 -9.00 4.91
C ASP A 42 -11.17 -8.36 4.60
N GLU A 43 -11.27 -7.59 3.51
CA GLU A 43 -12.54 -7.01 3.06
C GLU A 43 -13.52 -8.08 2.53
N LEU A 44 -13.03 -9.09 1.82
CA LEU A 44 -13.85 -10.21 1.37
C LEU A 44 -14.38 -11.02 2.56
N GLU A 45 -13.54 -11.30 3.55
CA GLU A 45 -13.94 -11.97 4.80
C GLU A 45 -14.97 -11.14 5.55
N LYS A 46 -14.80 -9.82 5.60
CA LYS A 46 -15.79 -8.92 6.21
C LYS A 46 -17.12 -8.97 5.47
N ILE A 47 -17.12 -8.93 4.13
CA ILE A 47 -18.34 -9.10 3.33
C ILE A 47 -18.97 -10.48 3.56
N ASN A 48 -18.16 -11.52 3.65
CA ASN A 48 -18.62 -12.89 3.90
C ASN A 48 -19.21 -13.06 5.29
N SER A 49 -18.63 -12.41 6.30
CA SER A 49 -19.17 -12.41 7.66
C SER A 49 -20.52 -11.70 7.74
N VAL A 50 -20.70 -10.62 6.97
CA VAL A 50 -21.98 -9.90 6.87
C VAL A 50 -23.02 -10.67 6.04
N ARG A 51 -22.61 -11.34 4.94
CA ARG A 51 -23.48 -12.20 4.12
C ARG A 51 -23.77 -13.57 4.75
N LYS A 52 -22.95 -14.07 5.68
CA LYS A 52 -23.27 -15.29 6.45
C LYS A 52 -24.46 -15.11 7.38
N ILE A 53 -24.76 -13.86 7.77
CA ILE A 53 -25.92 -13.52 8.61
C ILE A 53 -27.22 -13.43 7.78
N GLY A 54 -27.13 -13.33 6.45
CA GLY A 54 -28.29 -13.34 5.57
C GLY A 54 -27.99 -14.02 4.25
N ASN A 55 -28.54 -15.23 4.06
CA ASN A 55 -28.54 -16.11 2.87
C ASN A 55 -28.31 -15.44 1.49
N LEU A 56 -27.13 -14.88 1.23
CA LEU A 56 -26.82 -14.18 -0.01
C LEU A 56 -25.58 -14.79 -0.64
N SER A 57 -25.84 -15.53 -1.72
CA SER A 57 -24.87 -16.18 -2.60
C SER A 57 -23.73 -15.24 -3.02
N PHE A 58 -22.51 -15.78 -3.08
CA PHE A 58 -21.27 -15.10 -3.49
C PHE A 58 -21.25 -14.61 -4.94
N ASN A 59 -22.20 -15.02 -5.79
CA ASN A 59 -21.98 -15.00 -7.23
C ASN A 59 -22.08 -13.63 -7.92
N GLU A 60 -22.61 -12.59 -7.29
CA GLU A 60 -22.72 -11.28 -7.94
C GLU A 60 -22.39 -10.15 -6.97
N ILE A 61 -21.09 -9.88 -6.79
CA ILE A 61 -20.65 -8.56 -6.34
C ILE A 61 -20.76 -7.63 -7.56
N SER A 62 -21.73 -6.73 -7.53
CA SER A 62 -21.99 -5.77 -8.62
C SER A 62 -20.73 -4.95 -8.93
N LYS A 63 -20.54 -4.54 -10.18
CA LYS A 63 -19.40 -3.69 -10.59
C LYS A 63 -19.29 -2.43 -9.72
N LEU A 64 -20.42 -1.90 -9.26
CA LEU A 64 -20.49 -0.75 -8.34
C LEU A 64 -19.92 -1.03 -6.95
N GLU A 65 -20.14 -2.23 -6.40
CA GLU A 65 -19.57 -2.61 -5.11
C GLU A 65 -18.06 -2.76 -5.20
N LYS A 66 -17.54 -3.35 -6.28
CA LYS A 66 -16.09 -3.45 -6.51
C LYS A 66 -15.43 -2.07 -6.61
N GLU A 67 -16.08 -1.11 -7.25
CA GLU A 67 -15.59 0.28 -7.32
C GLU A 67 -15.59 0.95 -5.94
N ASN A 68 -16.64 0.76 -5.15
CA ASN A 68 -16.74 1.34 -3.81
C ASN A 68 -15.68 0.79 -2.86
N ILE A 69 -15.43 -0.52 -2.93
CA ILE A 69 -14.36 -1.20 -2.21
C ILE A 69 -12.99 -0.60 -2.63
N ARG A 70 -12.74 -0.50 -3.93
CA ARG A 70 -11.49 0.08 -4.46
C ARG A 70 -11.27 1.52 -3.98
N LYS A 71 -12.33 2.33 -3.91
CA LYS A 71 -12.28 3.71 -3.39
C LYS A 71 -11.97 3.72 -1.89
N LYS A 72 -12.59 2.84 -1.09
CA LYS A 72 -12.30 2.70 0.34
C LYS A 72 -10.84 2.33 0.59
N ILE A 73 -10.32 1.30 -0.08
CA ILE A 73 -8.91 0.88 0.02
C ILE A 73 -7.97 2.06 -0.30
N LYS A 74 -8.24 2.78 -1.40
CA LYS A 74 -7.42 3.92 -1.81
C LYS A 74 -7.42 5.03 -0.76
N SER A 75 -8.56 5.25 -0.10
CA SER A 75 -8.68 6.25 0.97
C SER A 75 -7.90 5.85 2.22
N GLU A 76 -7.94 4.58 2.62
CA GLU A 76 -7.23 4.09 3.81
C GLU A 76 -5.71 4.08 3.63
N ILE A 77 -5.24 3.70 2.43
CA ILE A 77 -3.82 3.79 2.09
C ILE A 77 -3.34 5.26 2.12
N ARG A 78 -4.18 6.22 1.72
CA ARG A 78 -3.82 7.64 1.79
C ARG A 78 -3.77 8.14 3.24
N LYS A 79 -4.76 7.78 4.07
CA LYS A 79 -4.81 8.16 5.49
C LYS A 79 -3.63 7.58 6.28
N SER A 80 -3.29 6.32 6.05
CA SER A 80 -2.14 5.68 6.72
C SER A 80 -0.81 6.33 6.37
N ARG A 81 -0.61 6.76 5.11
CA ARG A 81 0.59 7.53 4.73
C ARG A 81 0.70 8.86 5.44
N ILE A 82 -0.40 9.60 5.55
CA ILE A 82 -0.43 10.90 6.25
C ILE A 82 -0.16 10.70 7.74
N ARG A 83 -0.78 9.69 8.36
CA ARG A 83 -0.55 9.35 9.77
C ARG A 83 0.91 8.98 10.03
N ASN A 84 1.52 8.17 9.17
CA ASN A 84 2.92 7.80 9.32
C ASN A 84 3.86 8.99 9.16
N LEU A 85 3.60 9.89 8.21
CA LEU A 85 4.37 11.13 8.05
C LEU A 85 4.27 12.03 9.29
N PHE A 86 3.06 12.15 9.85
CA PHE A 86 2.84 12.92 11.07
C PHE A 86 3.60 12.33 12.26
N LEU A 87 3.49 11.02 12.50
CA LEU A 87 4.22 10.34 13.58
C LEU A 87 5.73 10.48 13.43
N PHE A 88 6.24 10.38 12.19
CA PHE A 88 7.66 10.55 11.92
C PHE A 88 8.12 11.99 12.23
N GLY A 89 7.35 12.99 11.82
CA GLY A 89 7.62 14.40 12.14
C GLY A 89 7.64 14.67 13.64
N VAL A 90 6.65 14.15 14.38
CA VAL A 90 6.60 14.27 15.85
C VAL A 90 7.82 13.60 16.50
N SER A 91 8.23 12.42 16.03
CA SER A 91 9.40 11.73 16.60
C SER A 91 10.69 12.54 16.47
N ILE A 92 10.89 13.21 15.33
CA ILE A 92 12.06 14.08 15.11
C ILE A 92 12.03 15.26 16.05
N LEU A 93 10.86 15.87 16.24
CA LEU A 93 10.66 17.01 17.15
C LEU A 93 11.00 16.64 18.60
N VAL A 94 10.57 15.45 19.05
CA VAL A 94 10.89 14.94 20.39
C VAL A 94 12.39 14.71 20.56
N VAL A 95 13.05 14.08 19.58
CA VAL A 95 14.51 13.88 19.62
C VAL A 95 15.25 15.22 19.66
N PHE A 96 14.80 16.20 18.88
CA PHE A 96 15.40 17.54 18.86
C PHE A 96 15.25 18.26 20.21
N LEU A 97 14.07 18.16 20.84
CA LEU A 97 13.84 18.69 22.18
C LEU A 97 14.76 18.04 23.22
N ILE A 98 14.95 16.71 23.17
CA ILE A 98 15.85 16.00 24.09
C ILE A 98 17.28 16.49 23.94
N ILE A 99 17.75 16.70 22.70
CA ILE A 99 19.10 17.21 22.42
C ILE A 99 19.28 18.62 22.98
N LEU A 100 18.32 19.51 22.79
CA LEU A 100 18.37 20.88 23.35
C LEU A 100 18.40 20.86 24.88
N LEU A 101 17.61 19.99 25.50
CA LEU A 101 17.55 19.85 26.95
C LEU A 101 18.88 19.30 27.52
N ALA A 102 19.49 18.34 26.81
CA ALA A 102 20.79 17.80 27.16
C ALA A 102 21.90 18.87 27.05
N LEU A 103 21.87 19.68 25.99
CA LEU A 103 22.81 20.80 25.82
C LEU A 103 22.65 21.87 26.90
N TYR A 104 21.42 22.22 27.25
CA TYR A 104 21.14 23.16 28.35
C TYR A 104 21.59 22.63 29.71
N TRP A 105 21.47 21.32 29.94
CA TRP A 105 21.88 20.73 31.21
C TRP A 105 23.41 20.60 31.35
N PHE A 106 24.12 20.39 30.23
CA PHE A 106 25.58 20.28 30.22
C PHE A 106 26.32 21.62 30.15
N ASN A 107 25.62 22.71 29.82
CA ASN A 107 26.18 24.05 29.66
C ASN A 107 25.68 25.00 30.75
#